data_AF-A0A8T6Q1M8-F1
#
_entry.id   AF-A0A8T6Q1M8-F1
#
_cell.length_a   1.000
_cell.length_b   1.000
_cell.length_c   1.000
_cell.angle_alpha   90.00
_cell.angle_beta   90.00
_cell.angle_gamma   90.00
#
_symmetry.space_group_name_H-M   'P 1'
#
loop_
_entity.id
_entity.type
_entity.pdbx_description
1 polymer ?
#
loop_
_entity_poly.entity_id
_entity_poly.type
_entity_poly.pdbx_seq_one_letter_code
_entity_poly.pdbx_strand_id
1 'polypeptide(L)'
;MIDLRSDTVTRPSRAMLEAMMAAPVGDDVYGDDPTVNALQDYAAELSGKEAAIFLPTGTQANLVALLSHCERGEEYIVGQAAHNYLFEAGGAAVLGSI
;
A
#
# COMPACT_ATOMS: atom_id res chain seq x y z
N MET A 1 18.40 -22.15 4.06
CA MET A 1 17.15 -22.40 4.83
C MET A 1 16.01 -22.33 3.85
N ILE A 2 15.18 -23.38 3.75
CA ILE A 2 13.97 -23.35 2.91
C ILE A 2 12.84 -22.85 3.81
N ASP A 3 12.20 -21.74 3.42
CA ASP A 3 11.13 -21.11 4.19
C ASP A 3 9.87 -20.99 3.33
N LEU A 4 8.80 -21.71 3.71
CA LEU A 4 7.54 -21.83 2.95
C LEU A 4 6.35 -21.25 3.73
N ARG A 5 6.60 -20.42 4.75
CA ARG A 5 5.54 -19.85 5.59
C ARG A 5 4.66 -18.84 4.83
N SER A 6 5.27 -18.00 3.99
CA SER A 6 4.64 -16.99 3.13
C SER A 6 5.71 -16.41 2.20
N ASP A 7 5.29 -15.80 1.10
CA ASP A 7 6.10 -14.94 0.21
C ASP A 7 6.61 -13.64 0.87
N THR A 8 6.00 -13.19 1.97
CA THR A 8 6.46 -12.04 2.76
C THR A 8 7.84 -12.23 3.41
N VAL A 9 8.37 -13.46 3.43
CA VAL A 9 9.72 -13.77 3.96
C VAL A 9 10.86 -13.44 2.98
N THR A 10 10.52 -12.95 1.79
CA THR A 10 11.48 -12.53 0.77
C THR A 10 12.47 -11.49 1.32
N ARG A 11 13.69 -11.52 0.78
CA ARG A 11 14.74 -10.54 1.07
C ARG A 11 15.13 -9.81 -0.21
N PRO A 12 15.49 -8.52 -0.13
CA PRO A 12 15.92 -7.77 -1.29
C PRO A 12 17.16 -8.40 -1.92
N SER A 13 17.16 -8.51 -3.25
CA SER A 13 18.31 -9.00 -4.02
C SER A 13 19.44 -7.97 -4.02
N ARG A 14 20.65 -8.37 -4.41
CA ARG A 14 21.77 -7.41 -4.52
C ARG A 14 21.45 -6.26 -5.48
N ALA A 15 20.90 -6.55 -6.65
CA ALA A 15 20.55 -5.51 -7.62
C ALA A 15 19.47 -4.55 -7.09
N MET A 16 18.50 -5.07 -6.32
CA MET A 16 17.51 -4.22 -5.64
C MET A 16 18.18 -3.32 -4.60
N LEU A 17 19.09 -3.85 -3.77
CA LEU A 17 19.83 -3.06 -2.78
C LEU A 17 20.69 -1.98 -3.43
N GLU A 18 21.33 -2.27 -4.56
CA GLU A 18 22.11 -1.29 -5.34
C GLU A 18 21.20 -0.17 -5.86
N ALA A 19 20.02 -0.50 -6.40
CA ALA A 19 19.04 0.50 -6.85
C ALA A 19 18.53 1.36 -5.68
N MET A 20 18.21 0.74 -4.54
CA MET A 20 17.79 1.46 -3.33
C MET A 20 18.84 2.45 -2.84
N MET A 21 20.12 2.04 -2.84
CA MET A 21 21.22 2.88 -2.36
C MET A 21 21.55 4.05 -3.33
N ALA A 22 21.28 3.87 -4.62
CA ALA A 22 21.53 4.88 -5.64
C ALA A 22 20.37 5.86 -5.87
N ALA A 23 19.19 5.57 -5.31
CA ALA A 23 17.98 6.35 -5.54
C ALA A 23 18.08 7.78 -5.00
N PRO A 24 17.76 8.82 -5.79
CA PRO A 24 17.62 10.18 -5.26
C PRO A 24 16.36 10.26 -4.39
N VAL A 25 16.47 10.91 -3.24
CA VAL A 25 15.39 11.01 -2.24
C VAL A 25 15.12 12.46 -1.87
N GLY A 26 13.96 12.68 -1.25
CA GLY A 26 13.50 13.98 -0.77
C GLY A 26 12.56 13.83 0.43
N ASP A 27 11.79 14.87 0.71
CA ASP A 27 10.72 14.81 1.71
C ASP A 27 9.37 14.60 1.00
N ASP A 28 8.83 13.39 1.12
CA ASP A 28 7.60 12.98 0.44
C ASP A 28 6.35 13.71 0.97
N VAL A 29 6.37 14.21 2.21
CA VAL A 29 5.25 15.02 2.72
C VAL A 29 5.14 16.33 1.93
N TYR A 30 6.27 16.87 1.46
CA TYR A 30 6.31 18.03 0.58
C TYR A 30 6.21 17.68 -0.90
N GLY A 31 6.19 16.38 -1.25
CA GLY A 31 6.17 15.90 -2.64
C GLY A 31 7.53 16.00 -3.36
N ASP A 32 8.61 16.18 -2.61
CA ASP A 32 9.94 16.45 -3.16
C ASP A 32 10.79 15.18 -3.35
N ASP A 33 10.26 13.98 -3.07
CA ASP A 33 10.98 12.72 -3.28
C ASP A 33 10.85 12.22 -4.74
N PRO A 34 11.92 12.29 -5.56
CA PRO A 34 11.82 11.95 -6.97
C PRO A 34 11.57 10.46 -7.22
N THR A 35 12.02 9.60 -6.30
CA THR A 35 11.88 8.14 -6.45
C THR A 35 10.47 7.70 -6.08
N VAL A 36 9.87 8.28 -5.04
CA VAL A 36 8.46 8.03 -4.71
C VAL A 36 7.55 8.52 -5.84
N ASN A 37 7.79 9.72 -6.35
CA ASN A 37 7.03 10.28 -7.48
C ASN A 37 7.12 9.37 -8.71
N ALA A 38 8.34 8.96 -9.11
CA ALA A 38 8.53 8.07 -10.26
C ALA A 38 7.82 6.71 -10.09
N LEU A 39 7.81 6.15 -8.89
CA LEU A 39 7.11 4.89 -8.60
C LEU A 39 5.59 5.05 -8.77
N GLN A 40 5.02 6.14 -8.25
CA GLN A 40 3.59 6.41 -8.32
C GLN A 40 3.14 6.70 -9.75
N ASP A 41 3.89 7.52 -10.49
CA ASP A 41 3.62 7.85 -11.89
C ASP A 41 3.65 6.59 -12.76
N TYR A 42 4.67 5.75 -12.58
CA TYR A 42 4.80 4.50 -13.30
C TYR A 42 3.64 3.53 -12.99
N ALA A 43 3.26 3.39 -11.72
CA ALA A 43 2.15 2.52 -11.32
C ALA A 43 0.81 3.01 -11.89
N ALA A 44 0.57 4.32 -11.90
CA ALA A 44 -0.60 4.95 -12.49
C ALA A 44 -0.65 4.71 -14.00
N GLU A 45 0.46 4.94 -14.72
CA GLU A 45 0.59 4.68 -16.16
C GLU A 45 0.33 3.21 -16.49
N LEU A 46 1.01 2.29 -15.79
CA LEU A 46 0.90 0.85 -16.00
C LEU A 46 -0.54 0.34 -15.81
N SER A 47 -1.29 0.92 -14.87
CA SER A 47 -2.66 0.52 -14.55
C SER A 47 -3.74 1.32 -15.29
N GLY A 48 -3.35 2.33 -16.09
CA GLY A 48 -4.28 3.24 -16.75
C GLY A 48 -5.13 4.06 -15.78
N LYS A 49 -4.56 4.43 -14.62
CA LYS A 49 -5.19 5.28 -13.61
C LYS A 49 -4.57 6.67 -13.61
N GLU A 50 -5.30 7.64 -13.09
CA GLU A 50 -4.85 9.03 -13.05
C GLU A 50 -3.73 9.26 -12.01
N ALA A 51 -3.75 8.51 -10.91
CA ALA A 51 -2.80 8.67 -9.82
C ALA A 51 -2.60 7.36 -9.04
N ALA A 52 -1.51 7.32 -8.26
CA ALA A 52 -1.21 6.29 -7.27
C ALA A 52 -0.55 6.94 -6.04
N ILE A 53 -0.55 6.23 -4.91
CA ILE A 53 0.12 6.66 -3.68
C ILE A 53 0.92 5.49 -3.06
N PHE A 54 2.15 5.76 -2.61
CA PHE A 54 2.98 4.78 -1.90
C PHE A 54 2.58 4.72 -0.42
N LEU A 55 2.34 3.51 0.09
CA LEU A 55 1.99 3.29 1.50
C LEU A 55 2.94 2.26 2.14
N PRO A 56 3.20 2.35 3.46
CA PRO A 56 4.12 1.43 4.14
C PRO A 56 3.71 -0.05 4.09
N THR A 57 2.41 -0.34 4.05
CA THR A 57 1.87 -1.71 4.10
C THR A 57 0.58 -1.85 3.30
N GLY A 58 0.26 -3.08 2.90
CA GLY A 58 -1.04 -3.40 2.27
C GLY A 58 -2.23 -3.14 3.21
N THR A 59 -2.08 -3.36 4.51
CA THR A 59 -3.11 -3.05 5.52
C THR A 59 -3.46 -1.56 5.53
N GLN A 60 -2.46 -0.67 5.51
CA GLN A 60 -2.73 0.75 5.44
C GLN A 60 -3.32 1.15 4.07
N ALA A 61 -2.89 0.51 2.98
CA ALA A 61 -3.45 0.76 1.65
C ALA A 61 -4.95 0.46 1.58
N ASN A 62 -5.38 -0.70 2.10
CA ASN A 62 -6.81 -1.05 2.19
C ASN A 62 -7.57 -0.09 3.10
N LEU A 63 -7.04 0.25 4.27
CA LEU A 63 -7.69 1.16 5.20
C LEU A 63 -7.90 2.55 4.56
N VAL A 64 -6.87 3.11 3.93
CA VAL A 64 -6.98 4.40 3.22
C VAL A 64 -7.98 4.29 2.07
N ALA A 65 -7.99 3.19 1.32
CA ALA A 65 -8.96 2.98 0.24
C ALA A 65 -10.40 2.96 0.76
N LEU A 66 -10.68 2.23 1.85
CA LEU A 66 -12.01 2.18 2.46
C LEU A 66 -12.45 3.54 3.00
N LEU A 67 -11.58 4.25 3.72
CA LEU A 67 -11.86 5.60 4.23
C LEU A 67 -12.06 6.64 3.12
N SER A 68 -11.48 6.40 1.94
CA SER A 68 -11.64 7.29 0.77
C SER A 68 -12.90 6.98 -0.03
N HIS A 69 -13.45 5.77 0.09
CA HIS A 69 -14.63 5.31 -0.63
C HIS A 69 -15.93 5.38 0.18
N CYS A 70 -15.85 5.25 1.49
CA CYS A 70 -17.01 5.17 2.38
C CYS A 70 -16.93 6.25 3.45
N GLU A 71 -18.00 7.03 3.59
CA GLU A 71 -18.19 7.94 4.71
C GLU A 71 -18.64 7.21 5.97
N ARG A 72 -18.61 7.91 7.11
CA ARG A 72 -19.05 7.38 8.39
C ARG A 72 -20.51 6.93 8.32
N GLY A 73 -20.75 5.67 8.62
CA GLY A 73 -22.07 5.04 8.64
C GLY A 73 -22.53 4.49 7.29
N GLU A 74 -21.72 4.62 6.24
CA GLU A 74 -21.89 3.84 5.02
C GLU A 74 -21.40 2.41 5.22
N GLU A 75 -21.59 1.54 4.21
CA GLU A 75 -21.19 0.14 4.26
C GLU A 75 -20.33 -0.25 3.06
N TYR A 76 -19.57 -1.34 3.21
CA TYR A 76 -18.88 -2.00 2.10
C TYR A 76 -19.18 -3.50 2.10
N ILE A 77 -19.64 -4.02 0.97
CA ILE A 77 -19.87 -5.45 0.81
C ILE A 77 -18.52 -6.15 0.62
N VAL A 78 -18.21 -7.12 1.47
CA VAL A 78 -16.92 -7.81 1.49
C VAL A 78 -17.07 -9.31 1.74
N GLY A 79 -16.11 -10.10 1.22
CA GLY A 79 -16.05 -11.53 1.48
C GLY A 79 -15.63 -11.85 2.93
N GLN A 80 -16.24 -12.88 3.51
CA GLN A 80 -16.00 -13.28 4.92
C GLN A 80 -14.53 -13.58 5.27
N ALA A 81 -13.73 -14.01 4.28
CA ALA A 81 -12.31 -14.32 4.47
C ALA A 81 -11.38 -13.28 3.81
N ALA A 82 -11.91 -12.13 3.35
CA ALA A 82 -11.08 -11.09 2.75
C ALA A 82 -10.16 -10.43 3.78
N HIS A 83 -8.97 -10.02 3.34
CA HIS A 83 -7.93 -9.51 4.22
C HIS A 83 -8.34 -8.24 4.97
N ASN A 84 -8.92 -7.28 4.24
CA ASN A 84 -9.41 -6.01 4.77
C ASN A 84 -10.64 -6.11 5.68
N TYR A 85 -11.26 -7.29 5.77
CA TYR A 85 -12.28 -7.59 6.77
C TYR A 85 -11.69 -8.35 7.97
N LEU A 86 -11.07 -9.52 7.72
CA LEU A 86 -10.72 -10.47 8.77
C LEU A 86 -9.32 -10.26 9.36
N PHE A 87 -8.33 -9.89 8.55
CA PHE A 87 -6.91 -9.92 8.91
C PHE A 87 -6.31 -8.54 9.17
N GLU A 88 -7.12 -7.48 9.12
CA GLU A 88 -6.71 -6.09 9.38
C GLU A 88 -7.32 -5.54 10.67
N ALA A 89 -7.64 -6.44 11.60
CA ALA A 89 -8.14 -6.14 12.94
C ALA A 89 -9.40 -5.25 12.99
N GLY A 90 -10.21 -5.25 11.91
CA GLY A 90 -11.42 -4.45 11.83
C GLY A 90 -11.18 -2.93 11.76
N GLY A 91 -10.04 -2.49 11.20
CA GLY A 91 -9.70 -1.07 11.08
C GLY A 91 -10.80 -0.22 10.42
N ALA A 92 -11.49 -0.77 9.40
CA ALA A 92 -12.63 -0.12 8.75
C ALA A 92 -13.74 0.27 9.75
N ALA A 93 -14.11 -0.65 10.65
CA ALA A 93 -15.14 -0.41 11.65
C ALA A 93 -14.63 0.50 12.77
N VAL A 94 -13.44 0.24 13.32
CA VAL A 94 -12.93 0.95 14.50
C VAL A 94 -12.52 2.40 14.18
N LEU A 95 -11.91 2.62 13.02
CA LEU A 95 -11.38 3.94 12.64
C LEU A 95 -12.29 4.68 11.65
N GLY A 96 -12.91 3.94 10.73
CA GLY A 96 -13.80 4.51 9.71
C GLY A 96 -15.27 4.60 10.12
N SER A 97 -15.70 3.78 11.09
CA SER A 97 -17.14 3.59 11.36
C SER A 97 -17.92 3.21 10.09
N ILE A 98 -17.31 2.31 9.29
CA ILE A 98 -17.81 1.68 8.07
C ILE A 98 -18.09 0.20 8.37
#